data_AF-A0AAD1SM20-F1
#
_entry.id   AF-A0AAD1SM20-F1
#
_cell.length_a   1.000
_cell.length_b   1.000
_cell.length_c   1.000
_cell.angle_alpha   90.00
_cell.angle_beta   90.00
_cell.angle_gamma   90.00
#
_symmetry.space_group_name_H-M   'P 1'
#
loop_
_entity.id
_entity.type
_entity.pdbx_description
1 polymer ?
#
loop_
_entity_poly.entity_id
_entity_poly.type
_entity_poly.pdbx_seq_one_letter_code
_entity_poly.pdbx_strand_id
1 'polypeptide(L)'
;MSAMMTQSCLPLSHETQIYGKIKTVGTLAVGKDVNVVLSVTNPTDIPKDLNIKIRACSIIYTRKEIHELLNECKKLHVKPKEEKEMPVTITYSQYDGLLTADNMIEVTAICSSEKTNETVLIQTDIVLKNPTIEIKVLGKAYVNKPVTAEIVFTNPLDLEVSDMVVNAEGSGLLKDPLTKRASAVKAKDTITIPIAITPYKTGKKHLLVDLNSDKFKNMKGYVEIDVQEAE
;
A
#
# COMPACT_ATOMS: atom_id res chain seq x y z
N MET A 1 41.51 -25.07 -48.55
CA MET A 1 41.21 -25.56 -47.19
C MET A 1 39.79 -25.15 -46.87
N SER A 2 38.90 -26.14 -46.75
CA SER A 2 37.49 -25.94 -46.40
C SER A 2 37.39 -25.72 -44.90
N ALA A 3 36.79 -24.60 -44.47
CA ALA A 3 36.44 -24.39 -43.07
C ALA A 3 34.92 -24.55 -42.95
N MET A 4 34.49 -25.70 -42.44
CA MET A 4 33.13 -25.93 -42.00
C MET A 4 32.85 -25.06 -40.78
N MET A 5 31.84 -24.18 -40.86
CA MET A 5 31.17 -23.67 -39.66
C MET A 5 30.01 -24.60 -39.33
N THR A 6 30.22 -25.52 -38.40
CA THR A 6 29.12 -26.18 -37.70
C THR A 6 28.57 -25.22 -36.66
N GLN A 7 27.45 -24.58 -36.98
CA GLN A 7 26.61 -23.91 -36.00
C GLN A 7 25.75 -24.98 -35.32
N SER A 8 26.20 -25.55 -34.21
CA SER A 8 25.32 -26.30 -33.30
C SER A 8 24.67 -25.31 -32.35
N CYS A 9 23.61 -24.65 -32.80
CA CYS A 9 22.67 -24.03 -31.88
C CYS A 9 21.81 -25.16 -31.29
N LEU A 10 22.26 -25.74 -30.18
CA LEU A 10 21.37 -26.51 -29.32
C LEU A 10 20.48 -25.49 -28.58
N PRO A 11 19.15 -25.65 -28.60
CA PRO A 11 18.30 -24.79 -27.80
C PRO A 11 18.64 -25.02 -26.32
N LEU A 12 19.03 -23.96 -25.61
CA LEU A 12 18.95 -23.93 -24.15
C LEU A 12 17.46 -24.02 -23.79
N SER A 13 16.95 -25.24 -23.63
CA SER A 13 15.59 -25.47 -23.16
C SER A 13 15.50 -25.02 -21.71
N HIS A 14 15.10 -23.77 -21.48
CA HIS A 14 14.75 -23.22 -20.16
C HIS A 14 13.41 -23.78 -19.64
N GLU A 15 13.13 -25.08 -19.83
CA GLU A 15 11.90 -25.74 -19.36
C GLU A 15 12.13 -26.62 -18.12
N THR A 16 13.26 -26.45 -17.42
CA THR A 16 13.60 -27.25 -16.23
C THR A 16 13.33 -26.55 -14.91
N GLN A 17 13.18 -25.23 -14.88
CA GLN A 17 13.02 -24.45 -13.66
C GLN A 17 11.55 -24.33 -13.28
N ILE A 18 11.21 -24.55 -12.00
CA ILE A 18 9.92 -24.13 -11.45
C ILE A 18 9.72 -22.63 -11.68
N TYR A 19 8.48 -22.16 -11.75
CA TYR A 19 8.20 -20.72 -11.70
C TYR A 19 6.95 -20.47 -10.88
N GLY A 20 6.70 -19.22 -10.55
CA GLY A 20 5.49 -18.87 -9.83
C GLY A 20 5.19 -17.40 -9.84
N LYS A 21 4.05 -17.07 -9.25
CA LYS A 21 3.48 -15.72 -9.20
C LYS A 21 2.76 -15.54 -7.88
N ILE A 22 2.76 -14.32 -7.36
CA ILE A 22 1.93 -13.92 -6.23
C ILE A 22 0.84 -13.00 -6.78
N LYS A 23 -0.42 -13.29 -6.43
CA LYS A 23 -1.57 -12.44 -6.78
C LYS A 23 -2.28 -12.02 -5.51
N THR A 24 -2.73 -10.77 -5.46
CA THR A 24 -3.58 -10.27 -4.39
C THR A 24 -5.04 -10.67 -4.63
N VAL A 25 -5.79 -10.89 -3.54
CA VAL A 25 -7.21 -11.23 -3.57
C VAL A 25 -7.98 -10.27 -2.67
N GLY A 26 -9.06 -9.70 -3.20
CA GLY A 26 -9.93 -8.79 -2.46
C GLY A 26 -9.37 -7.36 -2.34
N THR A 27 -9.87 -6.64 -1.35
CA THR A 27 -9.59 -5.20 -1.17
C THR A 27 -8.27 -4.99 -0.43
N LEU A 28 -7.39 -4.17 -1.02
CA LEU A 28 -6.13 -3.73 -0.42
C LEU A 28 -6.34 -2.39 0.31
N ALA A 29 -6.69 -2.46 1.59
CA ALA A 29 -6.91 -1.30 2.44
C ALA A 29 -6.32 -1.50 3.83
N VAL A 30 -5.82 -0.42 4.43
CA VAL A 30 -5.35 -0.44 5.82
C VAL A 30 -6.53 -0.79 6.74
N GLY A 31 -6.33 -1.74 7.64
CA GLY A 31 -7.39 -2.27 8.52
C GLY A 31 -8.09 -3.51 8.01
N LYS A 32 -7.67 -4.08 6.87
CA LYS A 32 -8.17 -5.34 6.32
C LYS A 32 -7.04 -6.34 6.15
N ASP A 33 -7.36 -7.63 6.31
CA ASP A 33 -6.38 -8.68 6.05
C ASP A 33 -5.92 -8.63 4.59
N VAL A 34 -4.61 -8.77 4.39
CA VAL A 34 -4.02 -8.84 3.04
C VAL A 34 -3.96 -10.30 2.65
N ASN A 35 -4.81 -10.68 1.70
CA ASN A 35 -4.87 -12.03 1.18
C ASN A 35 -4.12 -12.10 -0.15
N VAL A 36 -3.17 -13.02 -0.24
CA VAL A 36 -2.45 -13.32 -1.47
C VAL A 36 -2.50 -14.82 -1.78
N VAL A 37 -2.36 -15.13 -3.05
CA VAL A 37 -2.25 -16.49 -3.55
C VAL A 37 -0.90 -16.63 -4.23
N LEU A 38 -0.06 -17.51 -3.68
CA LEU A 38 1.18 -17.95 -4.31
C LEU A 38 0.85 -19.13 -5.22
N SER A 39 1.00 -18.97 -6.52
CA SER A 39 0.92 -20.09 -7.47
C SER A 39 2.32 -20.52 -7.87
N VAL A 40 2.59 -21.83 -7.79
CA VAL A 40 3.85 -22.45 -8.21
C VAL A 40 3.56 -23.49 -9.28
N THR A 41 4.24 -23.39 -10.41
CA THR A 41 4.06 -24.27 -11.56
C THR A 41 5.31 -25.09 -11.81
N ASN A 42 5.11 -26.40 -11.98
CA ASN A 42 6.14 -27.33 -12.42
C ASN A 42 5.96 -27.62 -13.92
N PRO A 43 6.79 -27.05 -14.82
CA PRO A 43 6.66 -27.31 -16.25
C PRO A 43 7.24 -28.65 -16.68
N THR A 44 7.91 -29.40 -15.79
CA THR A 44 8.61 -30.63 -16.16
C THR A 44 7.69 -31.85 -16.09
N ASP A 45 8.17 -32.96 -16.64
CA ASP A 45 7.53 -34.27 -16.57
C ASP A 45 7.89 -35.05 -15.28
N ILE A 46 8.64 -34.43 -14.37
CA ILE A 46 9.14 -35.05 -13.14
C ILE A 46 8.51 -34.33 -11.93
N PRO A 47 7.92 -35.06 -10.97
CA PRO A 47 7.38 -34.44 -9.75
C PRO A 47 8.49 -33.79 -8.93
N LYS A 48 8.15 -32.69 -8.24
CA LYS A 48 9.08 -31.95 -7.40
C LYS A 48 8.55 -31.77 -5.97
N ASP A 49 9.42 -32.02 -5.01
CA ASP A 49 9.19 -31.70 -3.60
C ASP A 49 9.87 -30.36 -3.29
N LEU A 50 9.08 -29.35 -2.95
CA LEU A 50 9.56 -27.99 -2.72
C LEU A 50 9.50 -27.63 -1.24
N ASN A 51 10.55 -26.99 -0.75
CA ASN A 51 10.52 -26.19 0.48
C ASN A 51 10.23 -24.74 0.09
N ILE A 52 9.19 -24.15 0.66
CA ILE A 52 8.76 -22.78 0.37
C ILE A 52 8.90 -21.96 1.65
N LYS A 53 9.76 -20.94 1.63
CA LYS A 53 9.87 -19.94 2.70
C LYS A 53 9.17 -18.67 2.24
N ILE A 54 8.17 -18.23 2.99
CA ILE A 54 7.37 -17.03 2.71
C ILE A 54 7.68 -16.01 3.79
N ARG A 55 7.97 -14.77 3.38
CA ARG A 55 8.10 -13.62 4.26
C ARG A 55 7.19 -12.51 3.78
N ALA A 56 6.67 -11.73 4.72
CA ALA A 56 6.07 -10.44 4.42
C ALA A 56 6.73 -9.37 5.30
N CYS A 57 7.13 -8.25 4.70
CA CYS A 57 7.80 -7.17 5.39
C CYS A 57 7.12 -5.84 5.04
N SER A 58 6.92 -4.96 6.02
CA SER A 58 6.58 -3.57 5.70
C SER A 58 7.81 -2.91 5.06
N ILE A 59 7.62 -2.23 3.95
CA ILE A 59 8.69 -1.52 3.23
C ILE A 59 8.35 -0.03 3.09
N ILE A 60 9.36 0.76 2.74
CA ILE A 60 9.16 2.09 2.16
C ILE A 60 9.25 2.02 0.63
N TYR A 61 8.92 3.10 -0.07
CA TYR A 61 8.92 3.14 -1.54
C TYR A 61 10.27 2.80 -2.20
N THR A 62 11.37 2.94 -1.46
CA THR A 62 12.72 2.53 -1.90
C THR A 62 13.01 1.04 -1.67
N ARG A 63 12.01 0.25 -1.27
CA ARG A 63 12.09 -1.19 -0.93
C ARG A 63 12.99 -1.54 0.25
N LYS A 64 13.30 -0.58 1.11
CA LYS A 64 13.95 -0.89 2.38
C LYS A 64 12.95 -1.59 3.30
N GLU A 65 13.25 -2.84 3.69
CA GLU A 65 12.53 -3.55 4.76
C GLU A 65 12.64 -2.80 6.09
N ILE A 66 11.51 -2.64 6.78
CA ILE A 66 11.43 -1.97 8.08
C ILE A 66 11.04 -2.95 9.19
N HIS A 67 9.94 -3.70 9.01
CA HIS A 67 9.45 -4.67 9.99
C HIS A 67 9.04 -5.97 9.29
N GLU A 68 9.39 -7.12 9.88
CA GLU A 68 8.87 -8.42 9.47
C GLU A 68 7.45 -8.61 10.05
N LEU A 69 6.50 -8.93 9.18
CA LEU A 69 5.07 -9.09 9.50
C LEU A 69 4.65 -10.56 9.50
N LEU A 70 5.29 -11.36 8.64
CA LEU A 70 5.02 -12.78 8.47
C LEU A 70 6.31 -13.52 8.11
N ASN A 71 6.47 -14.73 8.63
CA ASN A 71 7.55 -15.64 8.27
C ASN A 71 7.07 -17.09 8.44
N GLU A 72 6.89 -17.79 7.32
CA GLU A 72 6.35 -19.14 7.27
C GLU A 72 7.21 -20.06 6.40
N CYS A 73 7.27 -21.33 6.76
CA CYS A 73 7.87 -22.38 5.94
C CYS A 73 6.82 -23.45 5.64
N LYS A 74 6.70 -23.84 4.37
CA LYS A 74 5.75 -24.86 3.90
C LYS A 74 6.45 -25.85 2.99
N LYS A 75 5.96 -27.08 2.96
CA LYS A 75 6.39 -28.12 2.02
C LYS A 75 5.30 -28.34 0.99
N LEU A 76 5.68 -28.39 -0.28
CA LEU A 76 4.74 -28.54 -1.38
C LEU A 76 5.25 -29.59 -2.36
N HIS A 77 4.48 -30.67 -2.53
CA HIS A 77 4.69 -31.62 -3.61
C HIS A 77 3.94 -31.14 -4.85
N VAL A 78 4.61 -30.94 -5.98
CA VAL A 78 4.01 -30.50 -7.25
C VAL A 78 4.24 -31.57 -8.31
N LYS A 79 3.15 -32.08 -8.90
CA LYS A 79 3.16 -33.11 -9.93
C LYS A 79 3.74 -32.59 -11.25
N PRO A 80 4.05 -33.49 -12.20
CA PRO A 80 4.34 -33.10 -13.57
C PRO A 80 3.26 -32.20 -14.16
N LYS A 81 3.67 -31.12 -14.83
CA LYS A 81 2.78 -30.15 -15.50
C LYS A 81 1.69 -29.53 -14.61
N GLU A 82 1.84 -29.59 -13.28
CA GLU A 82 0.85 -29.07 -12.33
C GLU A 82 1.18 -27.63 -11.90
N GLU A 83 0.14 -26.81 -11.75
CA GLU A 83 0.18 -25.56 -10.99
C GLU A 83 -0.54 -25.79 -9.66
N LYS A 84 0.12 -25.44 -8.55
CA LYS A 84 -0.47 -25.45 -7.21
C LYS A 84 -0.54 -24.05 -6.65
N GLU A 85 -1.69 -23.75 -6.07
CA GLU A 85 -1.94 -22.49 -5.39
C GLU A 85 -1.91 -22.67 -3.88
N MET A 86 -1.38 -21.67 -3.20
CA MET A 86 -1.27 -21.64 -1.76
C MET A 86 -1.69 -20.27 -1.24
N PRO A 87 -2.80 -20.18 -0.49
CA PRO A 87 -3.21 -18.94 0.12
C PRO A 87 -2.24 -18.56 1.24
N VAL A 88 -1.98 -17.26 1.34
CA VAL A 88 -1.21 -16.64 2.41
C VAL A 88 -1.99 -15.41 2.85
N THR A 89 -2.23 -15.31 4.15
CA THR A 89 -2.97 -14.19 4.73
C THR A 89 -2.05 -13.48 5.71
N ILE A 90 -1.91 -12.17 5.55
CA ILE A 90 -1.26 -11.28 6.51
C ILE A 90 -2.39 -10.53 7.21
N THR A 91 -2.68 -10.89 8.46
CA THR A 91 -3.82 -10.31 9.18
C THR A 91 -3.55 -8.88 9.56
N TYR A 92 -4.60 -8.08 9.77
CA TYR A 92 -4.44 -6.69 10.21
C TYR A 92 -3.60 -6.59 11.50
N SER A 93 -3.81 -7.49 12.45
CA SER A 93 -3.05 -7.51 13.71
C SER A 93 -1.55 -7.74 13.53
N GLN A 94 -1.12 -8.37 12.43
CA GLN A 94 0.31 -8.59 12.14
C GLN A 94 1.01 -7.33 11.64
N TYR A 95 0.26 -6.37 11.08
CA TYR A 95 0.84 -5.16 10.50
C TYR A 95 0.35 -3.86 11.16
N ASP A 96 -0.64 -3.93 12.04
CA ASP A 96 -1.13 -2.78 12.80
C ASP A 96 0.00 -2.11 13.59
N GLY A 97 0.18 -0.81 13.40
CA GLY A 97 1.28 -0.05 14.00
C GLY A 97 2.69 -0.33 13.43
N LEU A 98 2.83 -1.26 12.48
CA LEU A 98 4.10 -1.62 11.86
C LEU A 98 4.19 -1.21 10.38
N LEU A 99 3.12 -0.65 9.80
CA LEU A 99 3.18 -0.03 8.49
C LEU A 99 3.97 1.28 8.51
N THR A 100 4.67 1.52 7.40
CA THR A 100 5.29 2.81 7.11
C THR A 100 4.25 3.77 6.55
N ALA A 101 4.62 5.04 6.40
CA ALA A 101 3.74 6.04 5.81
C ALA A 101 3.47 5.83 4.30
N ASP A 102 4.15 4.88 3.67
CA ASP A 102 3.92 4.46 2.28
C ASP A 102 2.84 3.37 2.19
N ASN A 103 2.43 2.76 3.32
CA ASN A 103 1.48 1.65 3.39
C ASN A 103 1.86 0.46 2.48
N MET A 104 3.16 0.19 2.35
CA MET A 104 3.68 -0.84 1.48
C MET A 104 4.09 -2.10 2.25
N ILE A 105 3.72 -3.26 1.71
CA ILE A 105 4.16 -4.57 2.17
C ILE A 105 4.82 -5.30 1.00
N GLU A 106 6.03 -5.76 1.19
CA GLU A 106 6.69 -6.71 0.28
C GLU A 106 6.33 -8.12 0.73
N VAL A 107 5.88 -8.97 -0.20
CA VAL A 107 5.69 -10.41 0.03
C VAL A 107 6.68 -11.16 -0.85
N THR A 108 7.47 -12.01 -0.20
CA THR A 108 8.57 -12.74 -0.82
C THR A 108 8.42 -14.23 -0.53
N ALA A 109 8.50 -15.06 -1.57
CA ALA A 109 8.50 -16.51 -1.49
C ALA A 109 9.75 -17.08 -2.16
N ILE A 110 10.55 -17.83 -1.39
CA ILE A 110 11.69 -18.60 -1.89
C ILE A 110 11.24 -20.05 -1.98
N CYS A 111 11.18 -20.59 -3.20
CA CYS A 111 10.85 -21.98 -3.47
C CYS A 111 12.12 -22.73 -3.84
N SER A 112 12.48 -23.78 -3.11
CA SER A 112 13.68 -24.57 -3.38
C SER A 112 13.42 -26.06 -3.41
N SER A 113 14.16 -26.77 -4.26
CA SER A 113 14.17 -28.23 -4.37
C SER A 113 15.60 -28.71 -4.12
N GLU A 114 15.83 -29.40 -3.01
CA GLU A 114 17.15 -29.97 -2.70
C GLU A 114 17.54 -31.05 -3.71
N LYS A 115 16.58 -31.84 -4.19
CA LYS A 115 16.81 -32.94 -5.14
C LYS A 115 17.29 -32.45 -6.50
N THR A 116 16.74 -31.34 -6.98
CA THR A 116 17.08 -30.79 -8.30
C THR A 116 18.03 -29.59 -8.22
N ASN A 117 18.41 -29.18 -7.00
CA ASN A 117 19.22 -28.00 -6.71
C ASN A 117 18.67 -26.72 -7.38
N GLU A 118 17.35 -26.60 -7.44
CA GLU A 118 16.65 -25.44 -8.00
C GLU A 118 16.24 -24.50 -6.88
N THR A 119 16.32 -23.19 -7.12
CA THR A 119 15.76 -22.16 -6.24
C THR A 119 15.17 -21.05 -7.08
N VAL A 120 13.98 -20.58 -6.69
CA VAL A 120 13.27 -19.49 -7.34
C VAL A 120 12.76 -18.51 -6.30
N LEU A 121 12.99 -17.23 -6.56
CA LEU A 121 12.48 -16.11 -5.81
C LEU A 121 11.24 -15.56 -6.52
N ILE A 122 10.14 -15.45 -5.80
CA ILE A 122 8.90 -14.84 -6.27
C ILE A 122 8.58 -13.71 -5.30
N GLN A 123 8.38 -12.50 -5.80
CA GLN A 123 8.19 -11.33 -4.96
C GLN A 123 7.16 -10.38 -5.56
N THR A 124 6.39 -9.72 -4.71
CA THR A 124 5.50 -8.63 -5.11
C THR A 124 5.42 -7.57 -4.01
N ASP A 125 5.29 -6.32 -4.43
CA ASP A 125 4.98 -5.21 -3.53
C ASP A 125 3.47 -4.97 -3.54
N ILE A 126 2.91 -4.67 -2.38
CA ILE A 126 1.48 -4.45 -2.17
C ILE A 126 1.32 -3.09 -1.51
N VAL A 127 0.52 -2.22 -2.12
CA VAL A 127 0.17 -0.90 -1.56
C VAL A 127 -1.23 -0.98 -0.96
N LEU A 128 -1.36 -0.66 0.33
CA LEU A 128 -2.66 -0.59 1.00
C LEU A 128 -3.23 0.83 0.93
N LYS A 129 -4.50 0.94 0.55
CA LYS A 129 -5.17 2.23 0.49
C LYS A 129 -5.59 2.69 1.88
N ASN A 130 -5.32 3.96 2.17
CA ASN A 130 -5.95 4.66 3.29
C ASN A 130 -7.44 4.93 3.01
N PRO A 131 -8.26 5.15 4.05
CA PRO A 131 -9.57 5.74 3.89
C PRO A 131 -9.48 7.17 3.32
N THR A 132 -10.55 7.60 2.66
CA THR A 132 -10.66 8.93 2.09
C THR A 132 -11.01 9.95 3.16
N ILE A 133 -10.45 11.15 3.05
CA ILE A 133 -10.92 12.33 3.80
C ILE A 133 -11.75 13.21 2.87
N GLU A 134 -12.86 13.74 3.37
CA GLU A 134 -13.64 14.75 2.65
C GLU A 134 -13.30 16.14 3.17
N ILE A 135 -13.33 17.14 2.29
CA ILE A 135 -13.10 18.54 2.67
C ILE A 135 -14.27 19.38 2.15
N LYS A 136 -14.95 20.09 3.05
CA LYS A 136 -16.12 20.92 2.74
C LYS A 136 -15.84 22.37 3.11
N VAL A 137 -15.99 23.29 2.16
CA VAL A 137 -15.84 24.72 2.44
C VAL A 137 -17.21 25.31 2.77
N LEU A 138 -17.33 25.90 3.95
CA LEU A 138 -18.58 26.45 4.46
C LEU A 138 -18.76 27.89 3.97
N GLY A 139 -19.44 28.03 2.83
CA GLY A 139 -19.77 29.32 2.22
C GLY A 139 -18.79 29.76 1.14
N LYS A 140 -18.95 31.01 0.70
CA LYS A 140 -18.08 31.62 -0.32
C LYS A 140 -16.80 32.15 0.31
N ALA A 141 -15.69 32.04 -0.41
CA ALA A 141 -14.40 32.56 0.01
C ALA A 141 -14.14 33.94 -0.62
N TYR A 142 -13.73 34.90 0.21
CA TYR A 142 -13.33 36.24 -0.24
C TYR A 142 -11.95 36.59 0.31
N VAL A 143 -11.21 37.43 -0.41
CA VAL A 143 -9.92 37.94 0.07
C VAL A 143 -10.08 38.68 1.40
N ASN A 144 -9.19 38.37 2.33
CA ASN A 144 -9.11 38.88 3.70
C ASN A 144 -10.36 38.63 4.58
N LYS A 145 -11.31 37.81 4.15
CA LYS A 145 -12.48 37.39 4.96
C LYS A 145 -12.31 35.92 5.40
N PRO A 146 -12.50 35.60 6.69
CA PRO A 146 -12.37 34.24 7.17
C PRO A 146 -13.48 33.34 6.60
N VAL A 147 -13.11 32.13 6.20
CA VAL A 147 -14.01 31.04 5.79
C VAL A 147 -13.60 29.75 6.49
N THR A 148 -14.56 28.90 6.82
CA THR A 148 -14.27 27.61 7.47
C THR A 148 -14.21 26.50 6.43
N ALA A 149 -13.19 25.66 6.49
CA ALA A 149 -13.18 24.36 5.82
C ALA A 149 -13.32 23.25 6.87
N GLU A 150 -14.17 22.28 6.60
CA GLU A 150 -14.40 21.11 7.44
C GLU A 150 -13.71 19.90 6.82
N ILE A 151 -12.77 19.31 7.57
CA ILE A 151 -12.17 18.03 7.23
C ILE A 151 -13.02 16.95 7.89
N VAL A 152 -13.60 16.07 7.09
CA VAL A 152 -14.44 14.97 7.56
C VAL A 152 -13.70 13.66 7.36
N PHE A 153 -13.57 12.90 8.44
CA PHE A 153 -12.94 11.58 8.45
C PHE A 153 -13.87 10.57 9.12
N THR A 154 -14.06 9.42 8.48
CA THR A 154 -14.80 8.30 9.04
C THR A 154 -13.82 7.17 9.33
N ASN A 155 -13.77 6.72 10.58
CA ASN A 155 -12.92 5.63 11.01
C ASN A 155 -13.43 4.30 10.43
N PRO A 156 -12.71 3.64 9.51
CA PRO A 156 -13.18 2.38 8.93
C PRO A 156 -12.95 1.17 9.84
N LEU A 157 -12.21 1.32 10.94
CA LEU A 157 -11.80 0.22 11.83
C LEU A 157 -12.88 -0.13 12.85
N ASP A 158 -12.78 -1.34 13.38
CA ASP A 158 -13.53 -1.82 14.54
C ASP A 158 -12.84 -1.44 15.88
N LEU A 159 -11.84 -0.56 15.81
CA LEU A 159 -11.04 -0.06 16.92
C LEU A 159 -11.06 1.47 16.92
N GLU A 160 -10.82 2.09 18.07
CA GLU A 160 -10.62 3.54 18.16
C GLU A 160 -9.33 3.96 17.42
N VAL A 161 -9.40 5.12 16.77
CA VAL A 161 -8.26 5.80 16.14
C VAL A 161 -7.93 7.04 16.96
N SER A 162 -6.66 7.20 17.32
CA SER A 162 -6.18 8.23 18.24
C SER A 162 -5.05 9.06 17.62
N ASP A 163 -4.52 10.02 18.38
CA ASP A 163 -3.42 10.89 17.94
C ASP A 163 -3.66 11.62 16.60
N MET A 164 -4.91 12.06 16.38
CA MET A 164 -5.33 12.73 15.15
C MET A 164 -4.66 14.09 15.00
N VAL A 165 -3.90 14.28 13.92
CA VAL A 165 -3.22 15.53 13.55
C VAL A 165 -3.52 15.87 12.09
N VAL A 166 -4.16 17.01 11.88
CA VAL A 166 -4.40 17.60 10.55
C VAL A 166 -3.32 18.64 10.28
N ASN A 167 -2.65 18.51 9.15
CA ASN A 167 -1.83 19.55 8.56
C ASN A 167 -2.54 20.10 7.33
N ALA A 168 -2.63 21.42 7.20
CA ALA A 168 -3.27 22.08 6.08
C ALA A 168 -2.39 23.20 5.52
N GLU A 169 -2.31 23.27 4.20
CA GLU A 169 -1.56 24.31 3.49
C GLU A 169 -2.30 24.72 2.22
N GLY A 170 -2.03 25.93 1.73
CA GLY A 170 -2.67 26.41 0.51
C GLY A 170 -2.19 27.79 0.13
N SER A 171 -1.44 27.89 -0.96
CA SER A 171 -0.95 29.18 -1.45
C SER A 171 -2.12 30.10 -1.82
N GLY A 172 -2.14 31.31 -1.26
CA GLY A 172 -3.25 32.26 -1.42
C GLY A 172 -4.42 32.04 -0.46
N LEU A 173 -4.41 30.96 0.33
CA LEU A 173 -5.43 30.61 1.34
C LEU A 173 -4.90 30.76 2.77
N LEU A 174 -3.71 30.24 3.04
CA LEU A 174 -3.02 30.26 4.33
C LEU A 174 -1.64 30.87 4.14
N LYS A 175 -1.26 31.82 5.00
CA LYS A 175 0.07 32.45 4.94
C LYS A 175 1.17 31.48 5.42
N ASP A 176 0.84 30.70 6.43
CA ASP A 176 1.69 29.68 7.02
C ASP A 176 0.91 28.34 7.08
N PRO A 177 1.60 27.19 7.02
CA PRO A 177 0.96 25.90 7.25
C PRO A 177 0.26 25.85 8.62
N LEU A 178 -0.92 25.25 8.64
CA LEU A 178 -1.74 25.08 9.84
C LEU A 178 -1.64 23.64 10.32
N THR A 179 -1.29 23.45 11.60
CA THR A 179 -1.39 22.14 12.26
C THR A 179 -2.48 22.19 13.34
N LYS A 180 -3.39 21.22 13.33
CA LYS A 180 -4.48 21.10 14.31
C LYS A 180 -4.58 19.67 14.83
N ARG A 181 -4.61 19.52 16.15
CA ARG A 181 -4.95 18.26 16.81
C ARG A 181 -6.47 18.09 16.91
N ALA A 182 -6.94 16.86 16.77
CA ALA A 182 -8.34 16.50 16.94
C ALA A 182 -8.49 15.38 17.98
N SER A 183 -9.71 15.17 18.45
CA SER A 183 -10.03 14.09 19.39
C SER A 183 -9.93 12.72 18.72
N ALA A 184 -9.80 11.67 19.54
CA ALA A 184 -9.92 10.30 19.09
C ALA A 184 -11.30 10.04 18.47
N VAL A 185 -11.36 9.06 17.57
CA VAL A 185 -12.56 8.66 16.81
C VAL A 185 -12.84 7.20 17.09
N LYS A 186 -14.00 6.91 17.68
CA LYS A 186 -14.39 5.53 18.01
C LYS A 186 -14.53 4.68 16.75
N ALA A 187 -14.59 3.37 16.95
CA ALA A 187 -14.86 2.41 15.89
C ALA A 187 -16.09 2.83 15.05
N LYS A 188 -15.92 2.87 13.72
CA LYS A 188 -16.98 3.24 12.74
C LYS A 188 -17.56 4.65 12.85
N ASP A 189 -17.09 5.49 13.75
CA ASP A 189 -17.59 6.86 13.92
C ASP A 189 -16.93 7.83 12.94
N THR A 190 -17.57 9.00 12.78
CA THR A 190 -17.11 10.11 11.95
C THR A 190 -16.76 11.31 12.82
N ILE A 191 -15.65 11.98 12.49
CA ILE A 191 -15.27 13.27 13.06
C ILE A 191 -15.29 14.36 11.99
N THR A 192 -15.70 15.57 12.40
CA THR A 192 -15.59 16.79 11.59
C THR A 192 -14.64 17.76 12.28
N ILE A 193 -13.60 18.17 11.58
CA ILE A 193 -12.52 19.01 12.11
C ILE A 193 -12.57 20.36 11.36
N PRO A 194 -13.09 21.42 11.98
CA PRO A 194 -13.14 22.73 11.33
C PRO A 194 -11.75 23.40 11.35
N ILE A 195 -11.34 24.00 10.25
CA ILE A 195 -10.18 24.88 10.15
C ILE A 195 -10.61 26.23 9.59
N ALA A 196 -10.12 27.30 10.21
CA ALA A 196 -10.34 28.66 9.73
C ALA A 196 -9.26 29.02 8.70
N ILE A 197 -9.68 29.57 7.57
CA ILE A 197 -8.84 29.98 6.46
C ILE A 197 -9.13 31.45 6.17
N THR A 198 -8.09 32.25 5.95
CA THR A 198 -8.25 33.66 5.55
C THR A 198 -7.49 33.89 4.25
N PRO A 199 -8.17 33.73 3.09
CA PRO A 199 -7.54 33.89 1.79
C PRO A 199 -6.93 35.27 1.61
N TYR A 200 -5.82 35.36 0.88
CA TYR A 200 -5.11 36.62 0.62
C TYR A 200 -4.80 36.85 -0.86
N LYS A 201 -5.27 35.96 -1.75
CA LYS A 201 -5.19 36.10 -3.22
C LYS A 201 -6.46 35.59 -3.88
N THR A 202 -6.95 36.29 -4.90
CA THR A 202 -8.11 35.90 -5.70
C THR A 202 -7.85 34.79 -6.71
N GLY A 203 -8.95 34.21 -7.22
CA GLY A 203 -9.00 33.13 -8.20
C GLY A 203 -9.02 31.74 -7.56
N LYS A 204 -8.96 30.71 -8.41
CA LYS A 204 -8.92 29.30 -7.99
C LYS A 204 -7.66 29.00 -7.18
N LYS A 205 -7.84 28.56 -5.94
CA LYS A 205 -6.78 28.11 -5.02
C LYS A 205 -7.03 26.69 -4.59
N HIS A 206 -5.99 26.02 -4.11
CA HIS A 206 -6.08 24.65 -3.63
C HIS A 206 -5.71 24.62 -2.15
N LEU A 207 -6.60 24.05 -1.35
CA LEU A 207 -6.31 23.68 0.03
C LEU A 207 -5.89 22.22 0.02
N LEU A 208 -4.67 21.95 0.49
CA LEU A 208 -4.12 20.62 0.67
C LEU A 208 -4.23 20.26 2.14
N VAL A 209 -4.63 19.03 2.43
CA VAL A 209 -4.76 18.50 3.78
C VAL A 209 -4.05 17.16 3.86
N ASP A 210 -3.30 16.98 4.94
CA ASP A 210 -2.70 15.72 5.34
C ASP A 210 -3.14 15.37 6.77
N LEU A 211 -3.86 14.27 6.92
CA LEU A 211 -4.36 13.77 8.19
C LEU A 211 -3.55 12.54 8.61
N ASN A 212 -3.02 12.61 9.83
CA ASN A 212 -2.24 11.55 10.46
C ASN A 212 -2.91 11.11 11.77
N SER A 213 -2.69 9.86 12.15
CA SER A 213 -3.17 9.24 13.38
C SER A 213 -2.20 8.15 13.83
N ASP A 214 -2.48 7.48 14.93
CA ASP A 214 -1.77 6.26 15.34
C ASP A 214 -1.91 5.12 14.30
N LYS A 215 -3.09 4.96 13.67
CA LYS A 215 -3.40 3.85 12.74
C LYS A 215 -3.18 4.15 11.26
N PHE A 216 -3.38 5.39 10.85
CA PHE A 216 -3.30 5.85 9.46
C PHE A 216 -2.31 7.00 9.34
N LYS A 217 -1.35 6.87 8.44
CA LYS A 217 -0.36 7.90 8.12
C LYS A 217 -0.61 8.44 6.72
N ASN A 218 -0.29 9.70 6.47
CA ASN A 218 -0.36 10.33 5.15
C ASN A 218 -1.74 10.23 4.47
N MET A 219 -2.85 10.45 5.19
CA MET A 219 -4.17 10.53 4.56
C MET A 219 -4.35 11.89 3.91
N LYS A 220 -4.15 11.93 2.59
CA LYS A 220 -4.14 13.18 1.82
C LYS A 220 -5.51 13.48 1.23
N GLY A 221 -5.83 14.75 1.17
CA GLY A 221 -7.01 15.28 0.50
C GLY A 221 -6.75 16.69 0.02
N TYR A 222 -7.56 17.14 -0.94
CA TYR A 222 -7.52 18.51 -1.41
C TYR A 222 -8.88 18.99 -1.87
N VAL A 223 -9.06 20.31 -1.89
CA VAL A 223 -10.24 20.95 -2.48
C VAL A 223 -9.83 22.23 -3.21
N GLU A 224 -10.44 22.48 -4.37
CA GLU A 224 -10.34 23.76 -5.06
C GLU A 224 -11.33 24.75 -4.43
N ILE A 225 -10.85 25.96 -4.13
CA ILE A 225 -11.63 27.07 -3.56
C ILE A 225 -11.53 28.24 -4.52
N ASP A 226 -12.65 28.71 -5.03
CA ASP A 226 -12.70 29.94 -5.83
C ASP A 226 -12.80 31.15 -4.90
N VAL A 227 -11.73 31.95 -4.86
CA VAL A 227 -11.61 33.11 -3.98
C VAL A 227 -11.95 34.38 -4.73
N GLN A 228 -12.98 35.09 -4.27
CA GLN A 228 -13.47 36.31 -4.89
C GLN A 228 -12.86 37.56 -4.22
N GLU A 229 -12.85 38.70 -4.93
CA GLU A 229 -12.53 39.98 -4.29
C GLU A 229 -13.57 40.28 -3.21
N ALA A 230 -13.13 40.88 -2.10
CA ALA A 230 -14.08 41.38 -1.13
C ALA A 230 -14.84 42.57 -1.72
N GLU A 231 -16.18 42.48 -1.74
CA GLU A 231 -17.04 43.67 -1.72
C GLU A 231 -16.72 44.54 -0.49
#